data_AF-A0A1F8MQU6-F1
#
_entry.id   AF-A0A1F8MQU6-F1
#
_cell.length_a   1.000
_cell.length_b   1.000
_cell.length_c   1.000
_cell.angle_alpha   90.00
_cell.angle_beta   90.00
_cell.angle_gamma   90.00
#
_symmetry.space_group_name_H-M   'P 1'
#
loop_
_entity.id
_entity.type
_entity.pdbx_description
1 polymer ?
#
loop_
_entity_poly.entity_id
_entity_poly.type
_entity_poly.pdbx_seq_one_letter_code
_entity_poly.pdbx_strand_id
1 'polypeptide(L)'
;MKKLLFILTFVVIMSFPVSLLADDVSYAEYRGTIVGTNSAGLASMVSGAVNINSSGWIAAGVLNAQATNISVRDSSETVTAFMPGYNTSPLIVYAGDIAANGNEMYTVYTGNVSGGKIRYFPGSTGFTVTDNSTIEPGSNFSFELKGLFDTSSGSSDVYYYKLQGSTVGGMRVNNDSTTSGTINGEVWAAPAVINITPDGLHSSGGGLTPNGEATTWQCVDDPVGAPDDAATYINDALDSAENTETYTLTTPGLPTVKNIVSVEVRWRATQSAAGAGVQVRPWIRYASSGSIVWGTLVNTTTSWADYTQTFTNGPNGVSWNDPATDWVGLAAGLCLKDNGAQSARVTQCYVKITYNTITRTSVTGVSSGEEHTLTFGLSGGTLSLDIDGSSNTAAYAGSIPDTSSNYQIAENTAVIYMEEAALTIGGVEEGRWSWQYGSTFADQSGHNHTATPTFRTTTSDGDCTFLLNNFYPISTSSADYEPDVDWPSMISSTPDQPATFYTENSTPGIFFAPLIHTFWPASGVPESFFWYNFTFTIIIIAGILSYRMHPSLLLKIIVGMAIMIFWALPGINVYGMFVALYKGLYCFGILLLSKHYGW
;
A
#
# COMPACT_ATOMS: atom_id res chain seq x y z
N MET A 1 -28.15 40.95 -5.13
CA MET A 1 -28.03 39.97 -6.23
C MET A 1 -26.77 39.10 -6.14
N LYS A 2 -25.55 39.64 -6.00
CA LYS A 2 -24.31 38.81 -5.96
C LYS A 2 -24.26 37.77 -4.82
N LYS A 3 -24.77 38.08 -3.62
CA LYS A 3 -24.83 37.15 -2.48
C LYS A 3 -25.90 36.04 -2.65
N LEU A 4 -26.99 36.33 -3.36
CA LEU A 4 -28.05 35.35 -3.65
C LEU A 4 -27.58 34.36 -4.72
N LEU A 5 -26.82 34.84 -5.72
CA LEU A 5 -26.21 33.99 -6.74
C LEU A 5 -25.19 33.02 -6.13
N PHE A 6 -24.38 33.49 -5.17
CA PHE A 6 -23.38 32.64 -4.49
C PHE A 6 -24.03 31.53 -3.64
N ILE A 7 -25.12 31.85 -2.93
CA ILE A 7 -25.88 30.87 -2.15
C ILE A 7 -26.60 29.89 -3.09
N LEU A 8 -27.15 30.35 -4.21
CA LEU A 8 -27.80 29.49 -5.19
C LEU A 8 -26.80 28.55 -5.88
N THR A 9 -25.58 29.02 -6.19
CA THR A 9 -24.50 28.18 -6.72
C THR A 9 -24.03 27.15 -5.68
N PHE A 10 -23.94 27.52 -4.40
CA PHE A 10 -23.54 26.60 -3.32
C PHE A 10 -24.62 25.54 -3.05
N VAL A 11 -25.90 25.91 -3.09
CA VAL A 11 -27.04 24.99 -2.96
C VAL A 11 -27.13 24.07 -4.18
N VAL A 12 -26.88 24.58 -5.40
CA VAL A 12 -26.84 23.77 -6.63
C VAL A 12 -25.69 22.74 -6.58
N ILE A 13 -24.50 23.14 -6.12
CA ILE A 13 -23.35 22.23 -5.96
C ILE A 13 -23.61 21.18 -4.86
N MET A 14 -24.28 21.53 -3.76
CA MET A 14 -24.67 20.58 -2.71
C MET A 14 -25.89 19.71 -3.06
N SER A 15 -26.67 20.09 -4.07
CA SER A 15 -27.85 19.34 -4.53
C SER A 15 -27.58 18.36 -5.67
N PHE A 16 -26.34 18.32 -6.18
CA PHE A 16 -25.92 17.14 -6.92
C PHE A 16 -25.74 16.01 -5.91
N PRO A 17 -26.49 14.90 -6.00
CA PRO A 17 -26.06 13.69 -5.33
C PRO A 17 -24.67 13.38 -5.87
N VAL A 18 -23.65 13.59 -5.04
CA VAL A 18 -22.39 12.90 -5.24
C VAL A 18 -22.76 11.46 -5.02
N SER A 19 -23.02 10.72 -6.10
CA SER A 19 -23.06 9.27 -6.04
C SER A 19 -21.68 8.86 -5.56
N LEU A 20 -21.53 8.65 -4.25
CA LEU A 20 -20.59 7.67 -3.75
C LEU A 20 -20.84 6.45 -4.63
N LEU A 21 -19.85 6.07 -5.44
CA LEU A 21 -19.98 4.98 -6.41
C LEU A 21 -20.19 3.69 -5.61
N ALA A 22 -21.45 3.44 -5.24
CA ALA A 22 -21.91 2.14 -4.85
C ALA A 22 -21.71 1.22 -6.06
N ASP A 23 -21.26 -0.01 -5.78
CA ASP A 23 -21.21 -1.06 -6.77
C ASP A 23 -22.59 -1.24 -7.41
N ASP A 24 -22.71 -0.90 -8.68
CA ASP A 24 -23.92 -1.00 -9.48
C ASP A 24 -23.66 -2.00 -10.60
N VAL A 25 -24.40 -3.10 -10.54
CA VAL A 25 -24.36 -4.21 -11.51
C VAL A 25 -25.62 -4.27 -12.38
N SER A 26 -26.51 -3.27 -12.26
CA SER A 26 -27.83 -3.26 -12.95
C SER A 26 -27.71 -3.31 -14.47
N TYR A 27 -26.60 -2.81 -15.01
CA TYR A 27 -26.32 -2.78 -16.45
C TYR A 27 -25.18 -3.71 -16.85
N ALA A 28 -24.80 -4.66 -15.99
CA ALA A 28 -23.77 -5.64 -16.33
C ALA A 28 -24.10 -6.34 -17.65
N GLU A 29 -23.11 -6.43 -18.54
CA GLU A 29 -23.29 -7.05 -19.85
C GLU A 29 -23.02 -8.56 -19.79
N TYR A 30 -22.12 -8.96 -18.89
CA TYR A 30 -21.74 -10.36 -18.68
C TYR A 30 -21.89 -10.74 -17.21
N ARG A 31 -22.20 -12.02 -16.99
CA ARG A 31 -22.27 -12.64 -15.67
C ARG A 31 -21.62 -14.01 -15.69
N GLY A 32 -20.96 -14.38 -14.60
CA GLY A 32 -20.57 -15.77 -14.34
C GLY A 32 -20.60 -16.11 -12.86
N THR A 33 -20.40 -17.40 -12.57
CA THR A 33 -20.37 -17.92 -11.19
C THR A 33 -19.00 -18.49 -10.90
N ILE A 34 -18.31 -17.95 -9.90
CA ILE A 34 -17.09 -18.51 -9.36
C ILE A 34 -17.48 -19.47 -8.23
N VAL A 35 -16.96 -20.69 -8.29
CA VAL A 35 -17.16 -21.71 -7.24
C VAL A 35 -15.81 -21.97 -6.57
N GLY A 36 -15.73 -21.68 -5.27
CA GLY A 36 -14.62 -22.07 -4.40
C GLY A 36 -14.96 -23.38 -3.72
N THR A 37 -14.12 -24.40 -3.87
CA THR A 37 -14.30 -25.73 -3.26
C THR A 37 -13.13 -26.05 -2.35
N ASN A 38 -13.43 -26.41 -1.10
CA ASN A 38 -12.47 -26.94 -0.15
C ASN A 38 -12.62 -28.46 -0.06
N SER A 39 -11.51 -29.19 -0.23
CA SER A 39 -11.50 -30.66 -0.23
C SER A 39 -10.98 -31.30 1.07
N ALA A 40 -10.63 -30.49 2.08
CA ALA A 40 -9.99 -30.96 3.30
C ALA A 40 -10.67 -30.38 4.57
N GLY A 41 -9.86 -30.06 5.58
CA GLY A 41 -10.30 -29.44 6.84
C GLY A 41 -10.82 -28.02 6.64
N LEU A 42 -11.21 -27.33 7.72
CA LEU A 42 -11.60 -25.91 7.64
C LEU A 42 -10.43 -25.10 7.06
N ALA A 43 -10.68 -24.36 5.99
CA ALA A 43 -9.73 -23.41 5.42
C ALA A 43 -10.15 -22.01 5.83
N SER A 44 -9.22 -21.21 6.33
CA SER A 44 -9.49 -19.86 6.82
C SER A 44 -8.76 -18.80 6.01
N MET A 45 -9.34 -17.61 5.93
CA MET A 45 -8.74 -16.44 5.24
C MET A 45 -8.31 -16.73 3.79
N VAL A 46 -9.10 -17.51 3.07
CA VAL A 46 -8.76 -18.02 1.74
C VAL A 46 -8.81 -16.91 0.70
N SER A 47 -7.75 -16.78 -0.10
CA SER A 47 -7.73 -16.00 -1.34
C SER A 47 -7.66 -16.96 -2.52
N GLY A 48 -8.72 -17.01 -3.33
CA GLY A 48 -8.90 -17.95 -4.43
C GLY A 48 -8.40 -17.44 -5.78
N ALA A 49 -7.59 -18.23 -6.48
CA ALA A 49 -7.13 -17.90 -7.83
C ALA A 49 -8.07 -18.47 -8.90
N VAL A 50 -8.63 -17.58 -9.74
CA VAL A 50 -9.51 -17.91 -10.85
C VAL A 50 -8.79 -17.61 -12.16
N ASN A 51 -8.56 -18.65 -12.95
CA ASN A 51 -7.91 -18.52 -14.25
C ASN A 51 -8.81 -17.74 -15.22
N ILE A 52 -8.46 -16.47 -15.45
CA ILE A 52 -9.02 -15.64 -16.52
C ILE A 52 -7.89 -15.04 -17.35
N ASN A 53 -8.16 -14.78 -18.62
CA ASN A 53 -7.24 -14.03 -19.47
C ASN A 53 -7.67 -12.57 -19.49
N SER A 54 -7.20 -11.77 -18.52
CA SER A 54 -7.54 -10.34 -18.41
C SER A 54 -7.21 -9.58 -19.70
N SER A 55 -6.05 -9.83 -20.31
CA SER A 55 -5.68 -9.22 -21.60
C SER A 55 -6.64 -9.58 -22.74
N GLY A 56 -7.10 -10.83 -22.79
CA GLY A 56 -8.09 -11.30 -23.75
C GLY A 56 -9.48 -10.69 -23.51
N TRP A 57 -9.88 -10.54 -22.24
CA TRP A 57 -11.14 -9.89 -21.86
C TRP A 57 -11.14 -8.40 -22.21
N ILE A 58 -10.01 -7.71 -22.06
CA ILE A 58 -9.85 -6.32 -22.51
C ILE A 58 -9.95 -6.24 -24.04
N ALA A 59 -9.25 -7.12 -24.76
CA ALA A 59 -9.31 -7.15 -26.23
C ALA A 59 -10.71 -7.45 -26.77
N ALA A 60 -11.51 -8.24 -26.03
CA ALA A 60 -12.88 -8.58 -26.36
C ALA A 60 -13.91 -7.54 -25.89
N GLY A 61 -13.51 -6.48 -25.17
CA GLY A 61 -14.42 -5.47 -24.62
C GLY A 61 -15.19 -5.89 -23.37
N VAL A 62 -14.92 -7.08 -22.83
CA VAL A 62 -15.51 -7.59 -21.58
C VAL A 62 -15.03 -6.77 -20.37
N LEU A 63 -13.75 -6.35 -20.42
CA LEU A 63 -13.14 -5.42 -19.48
C LEU A 63 -12.68 -4.16 -20.22
N ASN A 64 -12.66 -3.03 -19.51
CA ASN A 64 -12.06 -1.79 -19.97
C ASN A 64 -10.53 -1.86 -19.82
N ALA A 65 -9.80 -0.90 -20.39
CA ALA A 65 -8.34 -0.89 -20.39
C ALA A 65 -7.70 -0.82 -18.98
N GLN A 66 -8.46 -0.44 -17.95
CA GLN A 66 -8.02 -0.36 -16.56
C GLN A 66 -8.53 -1.52 -15.70
N ALA A 67 -9.28 -2.46 -16.30
CA ALA A 67 -10.00 -3.53 -15.64
C ALA A 67 -10.81 -3.08 -14.40
N THR A 68 -11.42 -1.89 -14.45
CA THR A 68 -12.23 -1.34 -13.35
C THR A 68 -13.72 -1.62 -13.48
N ASN A 69 -14.18 -2.05 -14.65
CA ASN A 69 -15.58 -2.37 -14.95
C ASN A 69 -15.88 -3.85 -14.68
N ILE A 70 -15.56 -4.28 -13.46
CA ILE A 70 -15.81 -5.62 -12.95
C ILE A 70 -16.23 -5.52 -11.49
N SER A 71 -17.07 -6.45 -11.05
CA SER A 71 -17.47 -6.61 -9.66
C SER A 71 -17.65 -8.09 -9.32
N VAL A 72 -17.37 -8.45 -8.07
CA VAL A 72 -17.57 -9.80 -7.54
C VAL A 72 -18.40 -9.69 -6.27
N ARG A 73 -19.50 -10.45 -6.21
CA ARG A 73 -20.38 -10.50 -5.05
C ARG A 73 -20.45 -11.92 -4.49
N ASP A 74 -20.54 -12.04 -3.17
CA ASP A 74 -20.78 -13.32 -2.50
C ASP A 74 -22.22 -13.82 -2.67
N SER A 75 -22.53 -14.94 -2.03
CA SER A 75 -23.87 -15.56 -2.05
C SER A 75 -24.95 -14.72 -1.36
N SER A 76 -24.56 -13.73 -0.56
CA SER A 76 -25.44 -12.75 0.10
C SER A 76 -25.54 -11.44 -0.68
N GLU A 77 -25.05 -11.41 -1.93
CA GLU A 77 -24.98 -10.25 -2.81
C GLU A 77 -24.15 -9.08 -2.25
N THR A 78 -23.26 -9.35 -1.29
CA THR A 78 -22.31 -8.38 -0.75
C THR A 78 -21.05 -8.37 -1.61
N VAL A 79 -20.53 -7.17 -1.90
CA VAL A 79 -19.30 -7.02 -2.70
C VAL A 79 -18.12 -7.57 -1.92
N THR A 80 -17.43 -8.56 -2.47
CA THR A 80 -16.21 -9.12 -1.87
C THR A 80 -14.97 -8.43 -2.43
N ALA A 81 -13.88 -8.44 -1.67
CA ALA A 81 -12.59 -7.96 -2.14
C ALA A 81 -12.06 -8.88 -3.25
N PHE A 82 -11.58 -8.29 -4.35
CA PHE A 82 -11.01 -9.07 -5.45
C PHE A 82 -9.96 -8.25 -6.21
N MET A 83 -9.14 -8.95 -7.00
CA MET A 83 -8.21 -8.38 -7.94
C MET A 83 -8.55 -8.89 -9.34
N PRO A 84 -8.84 -8.02 -10.33
CA PRO A 84 -9.17 -8.42 -11.70
C PRO A 84 -8.09 -9.23 -12.44
N GLY A 85 -6.91 -9.43 -11.83
CA GLY A 85 -5.73 -9.98 -12.48
C GLY A 85 -5.01 -8.95 -13.35
N TYR A 86 -3.75 -9.23 -13.67
CA TYR A 86 -2.93 -8.42 -14.57
C TYR A 86 -2.17 -9.35 -15.51
N ASN A 87 -2.35 -9.16 -16.82
CA ASN A 87 -1.72 -9.99 -17.85
C ASN A 87 -2.05 -11.49 -17.66
N THR A 88 -1.05 -12.32 -17.35
CA THR A 88 -1.21 -13.76 -17.09
C THR A 88 -1.56 -14.07 -15.64
N SER A 89 -1.52 -13.08 -14.73
CA SER A 89 -1.93 -13.28 -13.34
C SER A 89 -3.45 -13.47 -13.28
N PRO A 90 -3.92 -14.47 -12.52
CA PRO A 90 -5.34 -14.79 -12.42
C PRO A 90 -6.11 -13.67 -11.72
N LEU A 91 -7.44 -13.73 -11.86
CA LEU A 91 -8.32 -12.99 -10.99
C LEU A 91 -8.25 -13.63 -9.60
N ILE A 92 -8.08 -12.82 -8.56
CA ILE A 92 -8.05 -13.29 -7.17
C ILE A 92 -9.32 -12.82 -6.47
N VAL A 93 -9.98 -13.70 -5.72
CA VAL A 93 -11.16 -13.37 -4.90
C VAL A 93 -10.86 -13.69 -3.44
N TYR A 94 -11.17 -12.77 -2.53
CA TYR A 94 -11.18 -13.09 -1.11
C TYR A 94 -12.45 -13.88 -0.78
N ALA A 95 -12.25 -15.09 -0.24
CA ALA A 95 -13.30 -16.03 0.08
C ALA A 95 -13.53 -16.21 1.60
N GLY A 96 -12.69 -15.61 2.45
CA GLY A 96 -12.78 -15.78 3.89
C GLY A 96 -12.64 -17.24 4.30
N ASP A 97 -13.51 -17.71 5.18
CA ASP A 97 -13.49 -19.08 5.66
C ASP A 97 -14.35 -19.99 4.78
N ILE A 98 -13.80 -21.12 4.35
CA ILE A 98 -14.53 -22.16 3.61
C ILE A 98 -14.60 -23.41 4.48
N ALA A 99 -15.83 -23.81 4.82
CA ALA A 99 -16.08 -24.99 5.63
C ALA A 99 -15.38 -26.25 5.08
N ALA A 100 -15.03 -27.17 5.98
CA ALA A 100 -14.42 -28.44 5.62
C ALA A 100 -15.29 -29.21 4.62
N ASN A 101 -14.72 -29.65 3.49
CA ASN A 101 -15.46 -30.29 2.39
C ASN A 101 -16.62 -29.43 1.84
N GLY A 102 -16.55 -28.11 1.99
CA GLY A 102 -17.59 -27.15 1.62
C GLY A 102 -17.33 -26.45 0.29
N ASN A 103 -18.36 -25.74 -0.16
CA ASN A 103 -18.29 -24.88 -1.35
C ASN A 103 -18.85 -23.49 -1.03
N GLU A 104 -18.21 -22.47 -1.57
CA GLU A 104 -18.71 -21.09 -1.58
C GLU A 104 -18.92 -20.61 -3.02
N MET A 105 -19.95 -19.81 -3.22
CA MET A 105 -20.33 -19.30 -4.55
C MET A 105 -20.27 -17.79 -4.60
N TYR A 106 -19.65 -17.27 -5.67
CA TYR A 106 -19.55 -15.85 -5.95
C TYR A 106 -20.07 -15.57 -7.35
N THR A 107 -20.68 -14.41 -7.55
CA THR A 107 -21.11 -13.96 -8.88
C THR A 107 -20.17 -12.86 -9.37
N VAL A 108 -19.62 -13.02 -10.57
CA VAL A 108 -18.83 -12.00 -11.25
C VAL A 108 -19.69 -11.29 -12.30
N TYR A 109 -19.60 -9.97 -12.33
CA TYR A 109 -20.26 -9.09 -13.28
C TYR A 109 -19.23 -8.23 -14.00
N THR A 110 -19.36 -8.05 -15.32
CA THR A 110 -18.48 -7.17 -16.10
C THR A 110 -19.27 -6.38 -17.16
N GLY A 111 -18.61 -5.45 -17.86
CA GLY A 111 -19.24 -4.61 -18.89
C GLY A 111 -19.62 -3.25 -18.31
N ASN A 112 -20.90 -2.88 -18.29
CA ASN A 112 -21.35 -1.62 -17.70
C ASN A 112 -21.64 -1.77 -16.20
N VAL A 113 -20.58 -1.98 -15.42
CA VAL A 113 -20.64 -1.95 -13.95
C VAL A 113 -19.79 -0.80 -13.41
N SER A 114 -20.19 -0.21 -12.29
CA SER A 114 -19.47 0.93 -11.68
C SER A 114 -18.16 0.54 -10.98
N GLY A 115 -17.88 -0.76 -10.88
CA GLY A 115 -16.71 -1.34 -10.21
C GLY A 115 -17.05 -1.89 -8.83
N GLY A 116 -16.24 -2.82 -8.32
CA GLY A 116 -16.43 -3.43 -6.99
C GLY A 116 -15.31 -3.09 -6.00
N LYS A 117 -15.13 -3.94 -4.98
CA LYS A 117 -14.09 -3.80 -3.94
C LYS A 117 -12.74 -4.28 -4.49
N ILE A 118 -12.21 -3.58 -5.48
CA ILE A 118 -10.92 -3.91 -6.09
C ILE A 118 -9.80 -3.65 -5.06
N ARG A 119 -8.95 -4.64 -4.83
CA ARG A 119 -7.83 -4.62 -3.88
C ARG A 119 -6.58 -5.23 -4.51
N TYR A 120 -5.42 -4.87 -3.99
CA TYR A 120 -4.17 -5.51 -4.37
C TYR A 120 -3.96 -6.78 -3.55
N PHE A 121 -3.81 -7.92 -4.20
CA PHE A 121 -3.47 -9.18 -3.53
C PHE A 121 -1.98 -9.47 -3.75
N PRO A 122 -1.12 -9.16 -2.76
CA PRO A 122 0.32 -9.31 -2.91
C PRO A 122 0.73 -10.76 -3.11
N GLY A 123 1.75 -10.96 -3.94
CA GLY A 123 2.56 -12.18 -3.93
C GLY A 123 3.43 -12.26 -2.67
N SER A 124 4.25 -13.30 -2.56
CA SER A 124 5.10 -13.52 -1.38
C SER A 124 6.11 -12.39 -1.12
N THR A 125 6.45 -11.60 -2.13
CA THR A 125 7.40 -10.48 -2.02
C THR A 125 6.72 -9.10 -1.97
N GLY A 126 5.39 -9.04 -1.93
CA GLY A 126 4.68 -7.76 -1.82
C GLY A 126 4.94 -6.81 -2.99
N PHE A 127 5.17 -5.52 -2.71
CA PHE A 127 5.65 -4.56 -3.70
C PHE A 127 6.85 -3.77 -3.19
N THR A 128 7.60 -3.19 -4.13
CA THR A 128 8.77 -2.37 -3.82
C THR A 128 8.66 -0.95 -4.35
N VAL A 129 9.25 0.01 -3.64
CA VAL A 129 9.44 1.38 -4.14
C VAL A 129 10.93 1.64 -4.22
N THR A 130 11.40 2.04 -5.39
CA THR A 130 12.83 2.26 -5.62
C THR A 130 13.37 3.35 -4.71
N ASP A 131 14.55 3.10 -4.17
CA ASP A 131 15.28 4.02 -3.33
C ASP A 131 15.43 5.42 -3.95
N ASN A 132 15.23 6.45 -3.13
CA ASN A 132 15.38 7.85 -3.52
C ASN A 132 15.59 8.74 -2.30
N SER A 133 16.53 9.68 -2.39
CA SER A 133 16.86 10.67 -1.36
C SER A 133 15.68 11.47 -0.78
N THR A 134 14.56 11.63 -1.51
CA THR A 134 13.37 12.36 -1.02
C THR A 134 12.47 11.52 -0.13
N ILE A 135 12.55 10.20 -0.23
CA ILE A 135 11.74 9.27 0.56
C ILE A 135 12.54 8.67 1.71
N GLU A 136 13.60 9.32 2.17
CA GLU A 136 14.37 8.83 3.32
C GLU A 136 13.69 9.21 4.64
N PRO A 137 13.45 8.27 5.58
CA PRO A 137 12.58 8.51 6.73
C PRO A 137 13.09 9.59 7.69
N GLY A 138 14.42 9.67 7.87
CA GLY A 138 15.04 10.65 8.75
C GLY A 138 14.49 10.61 10.18
N SER A 139 14.20 11.78 10.74
CA SER A 139 13.65 11.96 12.09
C SER A 139 12.15 12.33 12.11
N ASN A 140 11.50 12.36 10.95
CA ASN A 140 10.08 12.70 10.84
C ASN A 140 9.44 11.97 9.66
N PHE A 141 8.69 10.91 9.93
CA PHE A 141 8.01 10.12 8.90
C PHE A 141 6.72 9.51 9.43
N SER A 142 5.85 9.13 8.51
CA SER A 142 4.67 8.30 8.76
C SER A 142 4.41 7.38 7.57
N PHE A 143 4.23 6.11 7.85
CA PHE A 143 3.78 5.10 6.90
C PHE A 143 2.36 4.67 7.27
N GLU A 144 1.49 4.61 6.28
CA GLU A 144 0.12 4.12 6.43
C GLU A 144 -0.11 2.93 5.51
N LEU A 145 -0.75 1.88 6.03
CA LEU A 145 -1.15 0.70 5.29
C LEU A 145 -2.58 0.32 5.66
N LYS A 146 -3.43 0.16 4.64
CA LYS A 146 -4.82 -0.25 4.79
C LYS A 146 -5.06 -1.55 4.06
N GLY A 147 -5.70 -2.50 4.72
CA GLY A 147 -6.01 -3.79 4.11
C GLY A 147 -6.45 -4.83 5.13
N LEU A 148 -6.65 -6.06 4.67
CA LEU A 148 -6.96 -7.19 5.53
C LEU A 148 -5.67 -7.90 5.93
N PHE A 149 -5.41 -7.98 7.23
CA PHE A 149 -4.13 -8.48 7.76
C PHE A 149 -4.27 -9.89 8.32
N ASP A 150 -3.24 -10.70 8.13
CA ASP A 150 -3.03 -11.91 8.93
C ASP A 150 -2.11 -11.54 10.09
N THR A 151 -2.59 -11.68 11.33
CA THR A 151 -1.84 -11.36 12.56
C THR A 151 -1.45 -12.61 13.34
N SER A 152 -1.50 -13.79 12.71
CA SER A 152 -1.09 -15.05 13.32
C SER A 152 0.40 -15.07 13.70
N SER A 153 0.73 -15.72 14.82
CA SER A 153 2.13 -15.86 15.28
C SER A 153 2.93 -16.86 14.45
N GLY A 154 4.23 -16.63 14.31
CA GLY A 154 5.17 -17.56 13.68
C GLY A 154 5.44 -17.30 12.20
N SER A 155 4.79 -16.30 11.62
CA SER A 155 5.06 -15.82 10.28
C SER A 155 6.17 -14.76 10.27
N SER A 156 7.05 -14.77 9.27
CA SER A 156 8.05 -13.71 9.05
C SER A 156 7.42 -12.51 8.33
N ASP A 157 6.20 -12.17 8.74
CA ASP A 157 5.31 -11.26 8.04
C ASP A 157 5.75 -9.82 8.18
N VAL A 158 5.98 -9.17 7.06
CA VAL A 158 6.48 -7.80 7.00
C VAL A 158 5.44 -6.94 6.31
N TYR A 159 4.81 -6.06 7.09
CA TYR A 159 3.94 -5.02 6.56
C TYR A 159 4.74 -3.98 5.80
N TYR A 160 5.91 -3.63 6.36
CA TYR A 160 6.76 -2.56 5.85
C TYR A 160 8.20 -2.72 6.30
N TYR A 161 9.14 -2.46 5.41
CA TYR A 161 10.57 -2.64 5.67
C TYR A 161 11.41 -1.72 4.78
N LYS A 162 12.35 -1.02 5.41
CA LYS A 162 13.48 -0.34 4.74
C LYS A 162 14.71 -0.46 5.61
N LEU A 163 15.63 -1.31 5.20
CA LEU A 163 16.85 -1.67 5.93
C LEU A 163 17.94 -2.01 4.92
N GLN A 164 19.13 -1.44 5.07
CA GLN A 164 20.32 -1.80 4.29
C GLN A 164 21.22 -2.73 5.09
N GLY A 165 20.84 -4.01 5.08
CA GLY A 165 21.52 -5.04 5.86
C GLY A 165 21.51 -4.75 7.36
N SER A 166 22.26 -5.54 8.14
CA SER A 166 22.39 -5.33 9.58
C SER A 166 23.28 -4.11 9.93
N THR A 167 23.83 -3.39 8.95
CA THR A 167 25.00 -2.51 9.15
C THR A 167 24.72 -1.02 9.13
N VAL A 168 23.52 -0.55 8.78
CA VAL A 168 23.30 0.89 8.53
C VAL A 168 22.13 1.49 9.31
N GLY A 169 21.30 0.68 9.98
CA GLY A 169 20.05 1.17 10.59
C GLY A 169 18.89 1.12 9.59
N GLY A 170 17.67 1.37 10.06
CA GLY A 170 16.47 1.21 9.24
C GLY A 170 15.20 1.07 10.08
N MET A 171 14.14 0.52 9.49
CA MET A 171 12.87 0.29 10.16
C MET A 171 12.11 -0.91 9.60
N ARG A 172 11.21 -1.43 10.43
CA ARG A 172 10.36 -2.57 10.11
C ARG A 172 9.07 -2.49 10.90
N VAL A 173 8.00 -2.96 10.26
CA VAL A 173 6.73 -3.28 10.92
C VAL A 173 6.37 -4.71 10.59
N ASN A 174 6.17 -5.54 11.61
CA ASN A 174 5.99 -6.98 11.46
C ASN A 174 5.11 -7.59 12.56
N ASN A 175 4.56 -8.76 12.28
CA ASN A 175 3.94 -9.58 13.32
C ASN A 175 4.98 -10.03 14.36
N ASP A 176 4.53 -10.15 15.60
CA ASP A 176 5.31 -10.81 16.63
C ASP A 176 5.40 -12.30 16.34
N SER A 177 6.62 -12.83 16.30
CA SER A 177 6.86 -14.24 15.98
C SER A 177 6.38 -15.20 17.07
N THR A 178 6.04 -14.70 18.26
CA THR A 178 5.69 -15.52 19.43
C THR A 178 4.27 -15.32 19.92
N THR A 179 3.67 -14.15 19.65
CA THR A 179 2.37 -13.75 20.20
C THR A 179 1.41 -13.32 19.09
N SER A 180 0.37 -14.13 18.85
CA SER A 180 -0.67 -13.81 17.86
C SER A 180 -1.39 -12.51 18.22
N GLY A 181 -1.79 -11.74 17.21
CA GLY A 181 -2.46 -10.45 17.38
C GLY A 181 -1.56 -9.36 17.97
N THR A 182 -0.24 -9.52 17.89
CA THR A 182 0.72 -8.49 18.29
C THR A 182 1.52 -8.03 17.07
N ILE A 183 1.49 -6.72 16.80
CA ILE A 183 2.27 -6.09 15.73
C ILE A 183 3.33 -5.20 16.36
N ASN A 184 4.56 -5.33 15.87
CA ASN A 184 5.73 -4.61 16.32
C ASN A 184 6.13 -3.56 15.28
N GLY A 185 6.41 -2.34 15.73
CA GLY A 185 7.05 -1.28 14.96
C GLY A 185 8.44 -1.00 15.53
N GLU A 186 9.47 -1.15 14.70
CA GLU A 186 10.87 -1.10 15.10
C GLU A 186 11.65 -0.09 14.28
N VAL A 187 12.52 0.66 14.96
CA VAL A 187 13.55 1.48 14.33
C VAL A 187 14.92 1.09 14.86
N TRP A 188 15.87 0.96 13.94
CA TRP A 188 17.27 0.78 14.22
C TRP A 188 17.98 2.10 13.99
N ALA A 189 18.59 2.62 15.05
CA ALA A 189 19.51 3.73 14.93
C ALA A 189 20.71 3.32 14.07
N ALA A 190 21.41 4.33 13.53
CA ALA A 190 22.73 4.13 12.94
C ALA A 190 23.64 3.35 13.92
N PRO A 191 24.53 2.48 13.42
CA PRO A 191 25.36 1.66 14.27
C PRO A 191 26.19 2.51 15.22
N ALA A 192 26.06 2.22 16.51
CA ALA A 192 26.95 2.72 17.54
C ALA A 192 28.16 1.80 17.66
N VAL A 193 29.26 2.38 18.14
CA VAL A 193 30.49 1.65 18.42
C VAL A 193 30.81 1.77 19.89
N ILE A 194 31.13 0.64 20.51
CA ILE A 194 31.82 0.63 21.80
C ILE A 194 33.17 -0.06 21.61
N ASN A 195 34.22 0.59 22.11
CA ASN A 195 35.54 -0.01 22.22
C ASN A 195 35.68 -0.55 23.64
N ILE A 196 36.07 -1.81 23.74
CA ILE A 196 36.37 -2.48 25.00
C ILE A 196 37.86 -2.74 25.04
N THR A 197 38.49 -2.35 26.14
CA THR A 197 39.92 -2.54 26.39
C THR A 197 40.12 -3.63 27.45
N PRO A 198 41.30 -4.27 27.48
CA PRO A 198 41.67 -5.20 28.54
C PRO A 198 41.63 -4.51 29.91
N ASP A 199 41.07 -5.18 30.92
CA ASP A 199 41.24 -4.80 32.33
C ASP A 199 42.69 -5.11 32.73
N GLY A 200 43.50 -4.07 32.90
CA GLY A 200 44.96 -4.19 33.03
C GLY A 200 45.39 -4.81 34.37
N LEU A 201 46.02 -5.97 34.33
CA LEU A 201 47.43 -6.24 34.67
C LEU A 201 47.61 -7.76 34.70
N HIS A 202 48.77 -8.27 34.27
CA HIS A 202 49.17 -9.65 34.46
C HIS A 202 49.56 -9.92 35.94
N SER A 203 48.64 -9.68 36.86
CA SER A 203 48.73 -10.19 38.23
C SER A 203 47.41 -10.82 38.60
N SER A 204 47.45 -12.14 38.79
CA SER A 204 46.38 -12.96 39.33
C SER A 204 45.64 -12.25 40.48
N GLY A 205 44.48 -11.67 40.17
CA GLY A 205 43.55 -11.10 41.15
C GLY A 205 43.69 -9.60 41.40
N GLY A 206 42.83 -8.82 40.74
CA GLY A 206 42.54 -7.44 41.12
C GLY A 206 41.80 -6.71 40.00
N GLY A 207 40.47 -6.54 40.15
CA GLY A 207 39.66 -5.80 39.19
C GLY A 207 39.77 -4.29 39.37
N LEU A 208 39.66 -3.54 38.28
CA LEU A 208 39.51 -2.09 38.29
C LEU A 208 38.35 -1.63 37.38
N THR A 209 37.91 -0.38 37.62
CA THR A 209 36.63 0.21 37.17
C THR A 209 36.86 1.16 35.98
N PRO A 210 35.89 1.38 35.06
CA PRO A 210 36.12 2.02 33.77
C PRO A 210 36.44 3.52 33.86
N ASN A 211 37.27 4.03 32.94
CA ASN A 211 37.22 5.44 32.53
C ASN A 211 36.68 5.50 31.10
N GLY A 212 35.51 6.11 30.94
CA GLY A 212 34.85 6.27 29.65
C GLY A 212 35.71 7.04 28.66
N GLU A 213 35.51 6.70 27.39
CA GLU A 213 36.12 7.33 26.20
C GLU A 213 37.56 6.94 25.87
N ALA A 214 37.73 5.75 25.29
CA ALA A 214 38.94 5.37 24.57
C ALA A 214 38.79 5.67 23.06
N THR A 215 39.31 6.81 22.60
CA THR A 215 39.30 7.21 21.17
C THR A 215 40.50 6.69 20.36
N THR A 216 41.47 6.01 20.98
CA THR A 216 42.68 5.48 20.32
C THR A 216 43.27 4.34 21.15
N TRP A 217 43.90 3.36 20.48
CA TRP A 217 44.78 2.32 21.03
C TRP A 217 45.17 2.56 22.50
N GLN A 218 44.46 1.95 23.44
CA GLN A 218 44.90 1.98 24.83
C GLN A 218 45.87 0.81 25.02
N CYS A 219 47.13 1.18 25.16
CA CYS A 219 48.20 0.37 25.71
C CYS A 219 47.76 -0.24 27.05
N VAL A 220 48.23 -1.44 27.34
CA VAL A 220 47.91 -2.15 28.59
C VAL A 220 48.54 -1.49 29.82
N ASP A 221 49.40 -0.47 29.68
CA ASP A 221 49.95 0.29 30.82
C ASP A 221 50.50 1.70 30.48
N ASP A 222 50.91 1.98 29.24
CA ASP A 222 51.59 3.26 28.97
C ASP A 222 50.64 4.48 29.04
N PRO A 223 50.99 5.55 29.77
CA PRO A 223 50.19 6.77 29.82
C PRO A 223 49.92 7.34 28.42
N VAL A 224 48.77 7.99 28.24
CA VAL A 224 48.41 8.67 26.98
C VAL A 224 49.57 9.57 26.51
N GLY A 225 50.18 9.20 25.36
CA GLY A 225 51.28 9.94 24.74
C GLY A 225 52.69 9.40 24.99
N ALA A 226 52.86 8.30 25.74
CA ALA A 226 54.15 7.61 25.86
C ALA A 226 54.47 6.73 24.63
N PRO A 227 55.74 6.59 24.22
CA PRO A 227 56.14 5.64 23.18
C PRO A 227 55.94 4.21 23.68
N ASP A 228 55.20 3.40 22.90
CA ASP A 228 55.00 1.95 23.11
C ASP A 228 56.37 1.27 23.32
N ASP A 229 56.64 0.77 24.52
CA ASP A 229 57.92 0.15 24.84
C ASP A 229 57.83 -1.38 24.88
N ALA A 230 58.95 -2.05 24.61
CA ALA A 230 58.98 -3.51 24.60
C ALA A 230 58.99 -4.10 26.01
N ALA A 231 59.06 -3.31 27.09
CA ALA A 231 59.27 -3.81 28.44
C ALA A 231 57.98 -4.40 29.03
N THR A 232 56.82 -3.89 28.62
CA THR A 232 55.51 -4.35 29.09
C THR A 232 54.71 -4.94 27.93
N TYR A 233 54.28 -6.19 28.08
CA TYR A 233 53.57 -6.90 27.03
C TYR A 233 52.44 -7.73 27.63
N ILE A 234 51.40 -7.94 26.82
CA ILE A 234 50.21 -8.68 27.22
C ILE A 234 50.56 -10.18 27.40
N ASN A 235 51.45 -10.72 26.55
CA ASN A 235 51.93 -12.11 26.61
C ASN A 235 53.26 -12.31 25.84
N ASP A 236 54.09 -13.24 26.30
CA ASP A 236 55.20 -13.87 25.56
C ASP A 236 54.91 -15.35 25.27
N ALA A 237 55.07 -15.76 24.00
CA ALA A 237 54.88 -17.16 23.61
C ALA A 237 56.04 -18.02 24.17
N LEU A 238 55.86 -18.58 25.38
CA LEU A 238 56.87 -19.39 26.07
C LEU A 238 56.76 -20.90 25.79
N ASP A 239 55.69 -21.36 25.13
CA ASP A 239 55.46 -22.78 24.84
C ASP A 239 54.90 -23.02 23.43
N SER A 240 55.27 -24.18 22.86
CA SER A 240 54.85 -24.69 21.55
C SER A 240 53.36 -25.07 21.44
N ALA A 241 52.63 -25.02 22.57
CA ALA A 241 51.20 -25.24 22.64
C ALA A 241 50.40 -23.94 22.42
N GLU A 242 49.17 -24.05 21.93
CA GLU A 242 48.22 -22.92 21.88
C GLU A 242 47.85 -22.52 23.31
N ASN A 243 48.52 -21.50 23.87
CA ASN A 243 48.16 -20.95 25.17
C ASN A 243 47.02 -19.95 24.99
N THR A 244 45.84 -20.32 25.48
CA THR A 244 44.69 -19.43 25.58
C THR A 244 44.84 -18.52 26.78
N GLU A 245 45.46 -17.36 26.59
CA GLU A 245 45.35 -16.31 27.59
C GLU A 245 43.98 -15.62 27.46
N THR A 246 43.27 -15.61 28.57
CA THR A 246 41.94 -15.01 28.66
C THR A 246 42.08 -13.64 29.29
N TYR A 247 42.03 -12.59 28.47
CA TYR A 247 41.83 -11.23 28.96
C TYR A 247 40.34 -11.05 29.18
N THR A 248 39.94 -10.92 30.44
CA THR A 248 38.55 -10.61 30.74
C THR A 248 38.34 -9.15 30.40
N LEU A 249 37.69 -8.92 29.28
CA LEU A 249 37.24 -7.59 28.88
C LEU A 249 36.15 -7.14 29.86
N THR A 250 36.21 -5.89 30.32
CA THR A 250 35.19 -5.35 31.22
C THR A 250 33.80 -5.49 30.59
N THR A 251 32.79 -5.88 31.38
CA THR A 251 31.42 -6.04 30.89
C THR A 251 31.01 -4.77 30.14
N PRO A 252 30.67 -4.90 28.85
CA PRO A 252 30.42 -3.72 28.06
C PRO A 252 29.12 -3.08 28.51
N GLY A 253 29.13 -1.76 28.69
CA GLY A 253 27.97 -0.93 29.05
C GLY A 253 26.93 -0.82 27.93
N LEU A 254 26.68 -1.93 27.24
CA LEU A 254 25.81 -2.00 26.08
C LEU A 254 24.34 -1.81 26.50
N PRO A 255 23.54 -1.02 25.77
CA PRO A 255 22.13 -0.77 26.10
C PRO A 255 21.28 -2.03 26.13
N THR A 256 20.19 -2.03 26.90
CA THR A 256 19.37 -3.22 27.19
C THR A 256 18.78 -3.88 25.93
N VAL A 257 18.45 -3.10 24.89
CA VAL A 257 17.91 -3.60 23.62
C VAL A 257 18.84 -3.22 22.47
N LYS A 258 19.46 -4.22 21.83
CA LYS A 258 20.55 -4.03 20.87
C LYS A 258 20.69 -5.21 19.92
N ASN A 259 21.29 -4.95 18.77
CA ASN A 259 21.69 -5.98 17.80
C ASN A 259 23.15 -5.77 17.42
N ILE A 260 24.03 -6.73 17.73
CA ILE A 260 25.44 -6.62 17.34
C ILE A 260 25.54 -6.81 15.83
N VAL A 261 26.32 -5.97 15.18
CA VAL A 261 26.56 -6.04 13.74
C VAL A 261 27.86 -6.79 13.47
N SER A 262 28.89 -6.46 14.24
CA SER A 262 30.22 -7.05 14.11
C SER A 262 31.00 -6.88 15.39
N VAL A 263 31.87 -7.85 15.66
CA VAL A 263 32.91 -7.73 16.68
C VAL A 263 34.25 -7.76 15.97
N GLU A 264 35.05 -6.72 16.16
CA GLU A 264 36.39 -6.60 15.59
C GLU A 264 37.41 -6.66 16.73
N VAL A 265 38.32 -7.64 16.65
CA VAL A 265 39.45 -7.76 17.58
C VAL A 265 40.67 -7.17 16.89
N ARG A 266 41.26 -6.14 17.51
CA ARG A 266 42.49 -5.52 17.02
C ARG A 266 43.62 -5.78 17.99
N TRP A 267 44.80 -6.05 17.46
CA TRP A 267 45.98 -6.24 18.29
C TRP A 267 47.23 -5.75 17.59
N ARG A 268 48.21 -5.33 18.38
CA ARG A 268 49.55 -4.98 17.94
C ARG A 268 50.53 -6.02 18.44
N ALA A 269 51.41 -6.50 17.57
CA ALA A 269 52.47 -7.41 17.94
C ALA A 269 53.84 -6.93 17.44
N THR A 270 54.87 -7.23 18.21
CA THR A 270 56.27 -6.97 17.88
C THR A 270 57.09 -8.25 18.01
N GLN A 271 58.19 -8.35 17.27
CA GLN A 271 59.14 -9.46 17.38
C GLN A 271 60.58 -8.92 17.47
N SER A 272 61.42 -9.53 18.31
CA SER A 272 62.81 -9.10 18.50
C SER A 272 63.78 -9.65 17.43
N ALA A 273 63.40 -10.68 16.67
CA ALA A 273 64.21 -11.28 15.61
C ALA A 273 63.41 -11.54 14.32
N ALA A 274 63.97 -11.19 13.17
CA ALA A 274 63.35 -11.40 11.86
C ALA A 274 63.31 -12.91 11.50
N GLY A 275 62.13 -13.42 11.14
CA GLY A 275 61.96 -14.78 10.61
C GLY A 275 61.55 -15.86 11.64
N ALA A 276 61.31 -15.47 12.89
CA ALA A 276 60.89 -16.36 13.97
C ALA A 276 59.43 -16.01 14.34
N GLY A 277 58.47 -16.53 13.57
CA GLY A 277 57.08 -16.02 13.59
C GLY A 277 56.22 -16.66 14.68
N VAL A 278 55.74 -15.88 15.64
CA VAL A 278 54.63 -16.29 16.52
C VAL A 278 53.33 -16.19 15.73
N GLN A 279 52.44 -17.14 16.02
CA GLN A 279 51.12 -17.20 15.43
C GLN A 279 50.09 -16.69 16.43
N VAL A 280 49.36 -15.63 16.07
CA VAL A 280 48.28 -15.09 16.91
C VAL A 280 46.95 -15.37 16.23
N ARG A 281 45.97 -15.89 16.98
CA ARG A 281 44.57 -15.95 16.54
C ARG A 281 43.68 -15.25 17.57
N PRO A 282 42.78 -14.36 17.14
CA PRO A 282 41.76 -13.83 18.02
C PRO A 282 40.64 -14.84 18.22
N TRP A 283 39.85 -14.67 19.26
CA TRP A 283 38.67 -15.49 19.52
C TRP A 283 37.57 -14.70 20.23
N ILE A 284 36.33 -15.19 20.13
CA ILE A 284 35.14 -14.65 20.81
C ILE A 284 34.34 -15.79 21.46
N ARG A 285 33.61 -15.52 22.54
CA ARG A 285 32.73 -16.49 23.22
C ARG A 285 31.58 -15.79 23.95
N TYR A 286 30.51 -16.51 24.26
CA TYR A 286 29.60 -16.10 25.33
C TYR A 286 30.05 -16.69 26.66
N ALA A 287 29.99 -15.91 27.73
CA ALA A 287 30.29 -16.37 29.08
C ALA A 287 29.36 -17.52 29.52
N SER A 288 28.12 -17.55 28.98
CA SER A 288 27.11 -18.55 29.29
C SER A 288 27.21 -19.85 28.48
N SER A 289 27.77 -19.83 27.27
CA SER A 289 27.74 -20.99 26.36
C SER A 289 29.05 -21.78 26.24
N GLY A 290 30.16 -21.26 26.76
CA GLY A 290 31.46 -21.95 26.79
C GLY A 290 32.13 -22.20 25.43
N SER A 291 31.40 -22.17 24.30
CA SER A 291 31.93 -22.37 22.96
C SER A 291 32.73 -21.16 22.46
N ILE A 292 33.99 -21.40 22.14
CA ILE A 292 34.90 -20.40 21.55
C ILE A 292 34.77 -20.43 20.03
N VAL A 293 34.49 -19.29 19.42
CA VAL A 293 34.67 -19.09 17.97
C VAL A 293 36.03 -18.48 17.74
N TRP A 294 36.81 -19.17 16.92
CA TRP A 294 38.17 -18.82 16.66
C TRP A 294 38.32 -18.07 15.34
N GLY A 295 39.13 -17.02 15.36
CA GLY A 295 39.56 -16.31 14.16
C GLY A 295 40.68 -17.04 13.43
N THR A 296 41.11 -16.43 12.32
CA THR A 296 42.23 -16.91 11.51
C THR A 296 43.55 -16.75 12.26
N LEU A 297 44.42 -17.75 12.11
CA LEU A 297 45.77 -17.73 12.65
C LEU A 297 46.67 -16.86 11.76
N VAL A 298 47.34 -15.87 12.35
CA VAL A 298 48.16 -14.88 11.63
C VAL A 298 49.61 -14.96 12.11
N ASN A 299 50.55 -15.05 11.17
CA ASN A 299 51.98 -14.97 11.46
C ASN A 299 52.38 -13.52 11.72
N THR A 300 53.09 -13.24 12.81
CA THR A 300 53.70 -11.93 13.04
C THR A 300 54.91 -11.75 12.13
N THR A 301 54.97 -10.67 11.34
CA THR A 301 56.00 -10.54 10.27
C THR A 301 56.99 -9.39 10.46
N THR A 302 56.72 -8.40 11.31
CA THR A 302 57.59 -7.22 11.52
C THR A 302 57.61 -6.73 12.97
N SER A 303 58.54 -5.83 13.28
CA SER A 303 58.54 -5.04 14.52
C SER A 303 57.36 -4.07 14.50
N TRP A 304 56.46 -4.17 15.48
CA TRP A 304 55.28 -3.29 15.68
C TRP A 304 54.26 -3.27 14.53
N ALA A 305 53.68 -4.43 14.20
CA ALA A 305 52.59 -4.52 13.23
C ALA A 305 51.21 -4.55 13.89
N ASP A 306 50.26 -3.87 13.26
CA ASP A 306 48.84 -3.88 13.60
C ASP A 306 48.11 -4.97 12.83
N TYR A 307 47.27 -5.71 13.54
CA TYR A 307 46.46 -6.78 13.01
C TYR A 307 45.01 -6.58 13.42
N THR A 308 44.11 -7.13 12.62
CA THR A 308 42.67 -6.98 12.83
C THR A 308 41.94 -8.20 12.29
N GLN A 309 40.97 -8.68 13.05
CA GLN A 309 40.01 -9.69 12.61
C GLN A 309 38.60 -9.20 12.92
N THR A 310 37.73 -9.26 11.92
CA THR A 310 36.30 -9.03 12.11
C THR A 310 35.57 -10.37 12.18
N PHE A 311 34.67 -10.50 13.16
CA PHE A 311 33.71 -11.58 13.31
C PHE A 311 32.33 -11.05 12.93
N THR A 312 31.80 -11.52 11.79
CA THR A 312 30.48 -11.13 11.26
C THR A 312 29.36 -12.09 11.69
N ASN A 313 29.71 -13.18 12.39
CA ASN A 313 28.76 -14.12 13.01
C ASN A 313 29.09 -14.28 14.49
N GLY A 314 28.06 -14.56 15.29
CA GLY A 314 28.21 -14.80 16.72
C GLY A 314 28.83 -16.17 17.03
N PRO A 315 29.24 -16.40 18.29
CA PRO A 315 29.60 -17.72 18.79
C PRO A 315 28.52 -18.77 18.44
N ASN A 316 28.93 -19.92 17.87
CA ASN A 316 28.09 -21.02 17.33
C ASN A 316 27.59 -20.89 15.87
N GLY A 317 28.09 -19.93 15.09
CA GLY A 317 27.75 -19.83 13.65
C GLY A 317 26.36 -19.29 13.36
N VAL A 318 25.65 -18.83 14.40
CA VAL A 318 24.41 -18.05 14.30
C VAL A 318 24.73 -16.60 13.96
N SER A 319 23.84 -15.95 13.19
CA SER A 319 23.95 -14.51 12.95
C SER A 319 23.86 -13.76 14.29
N TRP A 320 24.51 -12.59 14.39
CA TRP A 320 24.41 -11.74 15.58
C TRP A 320 22.98 -11.23 15.89
N ASN A 321 22.00 -11.50 15.02
CA ASN A 321 20.63 -11.01 15.09
C ASN A 321 19.70 -11.83 16.01
N ASP A 322 20.18 -12.61 16.98
CA ASP A 322 19.29 -13.35 17.89
C ASP A 322 18.91 -12.47 19.10
N PRO A 323 17.67 -11.95 19.18
CA PRO A 323 17.20 -11.21 20.35
C PRO A 323 17.01 -12.09 21.60
N ALA A 324 17.04 -13.42 21.48
CA ALA A 324 16.86 -14.36 22.59
C ALA A 324 18.16 -14.68 23.34
N THR A 325 19.34 -14.39 22.78
CA THR A 325 20.60 -14.53 23.51
C THR A 325 20.87 -13.26 24.28
N ASP A 326 20.63 -13.28 25.58
CA ASP A 326 21.04 -12.21 26.48
C ASP A 326 22.58 -12.06 26.39
N TRP A 327 23.04 -11.05 25.65
CA TRP A 327 24.45 -10.81 25.31
C TRP A 327 25.32 -10.44 26.53
N VAL A 328 24.74 -10.53 27.74
CA VAL A 328 25.41 -10.45 29.03
C VAL A 328 26.52 -11.52 29.05
N GLY A 329 27.76 -11.06 28.87
CA GLY A 329 28.94 -11.91 28.91
C GLY A 329 29.58 -12.26 27.57
N LEU A 330 29.33 -11.52 26.48
CA LEU A 330 30.23 -11.58 25.33
C LEU A 330 31.67 -11.26 25.78
N ALA A 331 32.58 -12.20 25.55
CA ALA A 331 34.00 -12.06 25.84
C ALA A 331 34.80 -12.31 24.57
N ALA A 332 35.96 -11.67 24.47
CA ALA A 332 36.87 -11.80 23.36
C ALA A 332 38.31 -11.75 23.87
N GLY A 333 39.21 -12.38 23.13
CA GLY A 333 40.61 -12.48 23.53
C GLY A 333 41.52 -12.92 22.40
N LEU A 334 42.76 -13.24 22.74
CA LEU A 334 43.79 -13.69 21.82
C LEU A 334 44.33 -15.05 22.29
N CYS A 335 44.78 -15.86 21.34
CA CYS A 335 45.54 -17.07 21.59
C CYS A 335 46.84 -16.97 20.81
N LEU A 336 47.94 -17.29 21.48
CA LEU A 336 49.27 -17.25 20.95
C LEU A 336 49.80 -18.68 20.83
N LYS A 337 50.49 -18.95 19.73
CA LYS A 337 51.19 -20.19 19.48
C LYS A 337 52.63 -19.89 19.14
N ASP A 338 53.56 -20.42 19.94
CA ASP A 338 54.98 -20.37 19.61
C ASP A 338 55.26 -21.31 18.43
N ASN A 339 56.09 -20.85 17.50
CA ASN A 339 56.62 -21.64 16.39
C ASN A 339 58.16 -21.78 16.49
N GLY A 340 58.70 -21.75 17.71
CA GLY A 340 60.13 -21.89 18.00
C GLY A 340 60.88 -20.56 18.14
N ALA A 341 60.18 -19.49 18.54
CA ALA A 341 60.61 -18.11 18.53
C ALA A 341 60.22 -17.39 19.83
N GLN A 342 61.10 -17.41 20.84
CA GLN A 342 60.89 -16.84 22.18
C GLN A 342 60.90 -15.30 22.23
N SER A 343 60.30 -14.62 21.26
CA SER A 343 60.65 -13.22 20.98
C SER A 343 59.54 -12.36 20.39
N ALA A 344 58.33 -12.88 20.22
CA ALA A 344 57.19 -12.04 19.85
C ALA A 344 56.29 -11.73 21.06
N ARG A 345 55.80 -10.49 21.08
CA ARG A 345 55.01 -9.90 22.16
C ARG A 345 53.79 -9.24 21.55
N VAL A 346 52.60 -9.53 22.08
CA VAL A 346 51.43 -8.68 21.84
C VAL A 346 51.51 -7.53 22.84
N THR A 347 51.54 -6.30 22.35
CA THR A 347 51.71 -5.10 23.20
C THR A 347 50.40 -4.38 23.44
N GLN A 348 49.45 -4.51 22.51
CA GLN A 348 48.15 -3.85 22.58
C GLN A 348 47.05 -4.76 22.04
N CYS A 349 45.86 -4.69 22.65
CA CYS A 349 44.65 -5.36 22.18
C CYS A 349 43.43 -4.52 22.55
N TYR A 350 42.45 -4.43 21.66
CA TYR A 350 41.13 -3.93 22.00
C TYR A 350 40.07 -4.58 21.12
N VAL A 351 38.82 -4.50 21.58
CA VAL A 351 37.67 -5.06 20.89
C VAL A 351 36.68 -3.97 20.55
N LYS A 352 36.42 -3.79 19.26
CA LYS A 352 35.42 -2.86 18.76
C LYS A 352 34.14 -3.63 18.49
N ILE A 353 33.09 -3.32 19.21
CA ILE A 353 31.74 -3.84 18.97
C ILE A 353 30.94 -2.77 18.24
N THR A 354 30.50 -3.10 17.03
CA THR A 354 29.51 -2.31 16.30
C THR A 354 28.14 -2.91 16.59
N TYR A 355 27.18 -2.09 17.03
CA TYR A 355 25.82 -2.55 17.35
C TYR A 355 24.78 -1.50 16.95
N ASN A 356 23.58 -1.95 16.61
CA ASN A 356 22.43 -1.07 16.41
C ASN A 356 21.61 -1.03 17.71
N THR A 357 21.14 0.15 18.07
CA THR A 357 20.14 0.29 19.14
C THR A 357 18.77 0.14 18.51
N ILE A 358 17.92 -0.70 19.09
CA ILE A 358 16.54 -0.92 18.60
C ILE A 358 15.60 -0.20 19.53
N THR A 359 14.74 0.65 18.98
CA THR A 359 13.55 1.12 19.68
C THR A 359 12.34 0.42 19.08
N ARG A 360 11.54 -0.21 19.94
CA ARG A 360 10.34 -0.96 19.58
C ARG A 360 9.13 -0.36 20.26
N THR A 361 8.02 -0.28 19.54
CA THR A 361 6.67 -0.12 20.06
C THR A 361 5.81 -1.28 19.56
N SER A 362 4.79 -1.67 20.31
CA SER A 362 3.96 -2.83 19.97
C SER A 362 2.49 -2.55 20.28
N VAL A 363 1.60 -2.97 19.39
CA VAL A 363 0.15 -2.97 19.61
C VAL A 363 -0.31 -4.41 19.71
N THR A 364 -1.10 -4.73 20.74
CA THR A 364 -1.58 -6.08 21.05
C THR A 364 -3.09 -6.18 20.93
N GLY A 365 -3.62 -7.38 20.67
CA GLY A 365 -5.06 -7.61 20.55
C GLY A 365 -5.61 -7.21 19.18
N VAL A 366 -4.75 -7.14 18.17
CA VAL A 366 -5.17 -6.96 16.78
C VAL A 366 -5.76 -8.28 16.29
N SER A 367 -6.98 -8.27 15.81
CA SER A 367 -7.63 -9.45 15.21
C SER A 367 -6.86 -9.93 13.98
N SER A 368 -6.99 -11.21 13.63
CA SER A 368 -6.51 -11.74 12.35
C SER A 368 -7.69 -11.92 11.41
N GLY A 369 -7.50 -11.68 10.12
CA GLY A 369 -8.54 -11.86 9.11
C GLY A 369 -9.53 -10.70 9.02
N GLU A 370 -9.19 -9.54 9.58
CA GLU A 370 -10.00 -8.31 9.55
C GLU A 370 -9.27 -7.18 8.82
N GLU A 371 -10.06 -6.20 8.34
CA GLU A 371 -9.51 -4.98 7.73
C GLU A 371 -9.04 -4.02 8.82
N HIS A 372 -7.81 -3.56 8.68
CA HIS A 372 -7.14 -2.67 9.61
C HIS A 372 -6.50 -1.49 8.88
N THR A 373 -6.38 -0.38 9.60
CA THR A 373 -5.52 0.75 9.23
C THR A 373 -4.33 0.80 10.18
N LEU A 374 -3.14 0.53 9.65
CA LEU A 374 -1.88 0.63 10.38
C LEU A 374 -1.21 1.96 10.06
N THR A 375 -0.81 2.69 11.09
CA THR A 375 0.05 3.87 10.98
C THR A 375 1.31 3.68 11.83
N PHE A 376 2.48 3.79 11.22
CA PHE A 376 3.76 3.74 11.91
C PHE A 376 4.59 4.96 11.59
N GLY A 377 5.10 5.65 12.60
CA GLY A 377 5.78 6.91 12.37
C GLY A 377 6.67 7.35 13.50
N LEU A 378 7.51 8.34 13.21
CA LEU A 378 8.36 9.04 14.14
C LEU A 378 8.07 10.53 14.01
N SER A 379 7.76 11.20 15.12
CA SER A 379 7.58 12.65 15.14
C SER A 379 7.96 13.21 16.50
N GLY A 380 8.71 14.33 16.51
CA GLY A 380 9.10 15.01 17.75
C GLY A 380 9.89 14.15 18.73
N GLY A 381 10.63 13.15 18.25
CA GLY A 381 11.37 12.20 19.08
C GLY A 381 10.51 11.10 19.71
N THR A 382 9.28 10.91 19.22
CA THR A 382 8.36 9.85 19.67
C THR A 382 8.08 8.91 18.50
N LEU A 383 8.44 7.64 18.67
CA LEU A 383 8.04 6.56 17.79
C LEU A 383 6.61 6.14 18.15
N SER A 384 5.73 6.01 17.17
CA SER A 384 4.33 5.62 17.35
C SER A 384 3.95 4.50 16.40
N LEU A 385 3.18 3.54 16.91
CA LEU A 385 2.44 2.56 16.13
C LEU A 385 0.98 2.65 16.54
N ASP A 386 0.11 2.88 15.57
CA ASP A 386 -1.34 2.93 15.73
C ASP A 386 -2.00 1.92 14.80
N ILE A 387 -2.94 1.15 15.34
CA ILE A 387 -3.78 0.23 14.56
C ILE A 387 -5.22 0.42 15.02
N ASP A 388 -6.07 0.90 14.11
CA ASP A 388 -7.48 1.22 14.35
C ASP A 388 -7.74 2.09 15.59
N GLY A 389 -6.88 3.08 15.82
CA GLY A 389 -6.96 3.99 16.97
C GLY A 389 -6.40 3.40 18.27
N SER A 390 -5.92 2.16 18.28
CA SER A 390 -5.12 1.60 19.36
C SER A 390 -3.66 1.99 19.14
N SER A 391 -3.18 2.96 19.92
CA SER A 391 -1.84 3.52 19.78
C SER A 391 -0.90 3.09 20.91
N ASN A 392 0.35 2.81 20.56
CA ASN A 392 1.44 2.68 21.52
C ASN A 392 2.68 3.46 21.06
N THR A 393 3.44 3.97 22.01
CA THR A 393 4.57 4.87 21.74
C THR A 393 5.84 4.48 22.49
N ALA A 394 6.98 4.85 21.93
CA ALA A 394 8.29 4.73 22.55
C ALA A 394 9.10 6.00 22.31
N ALA A 395 9.92 6.40 23.28
CA ALA A 395 10.84 7.53 23.12
C ALA A 395 11.99 7.14 22.19
N TYR A 396 12.20 7.92 21.12
CA TYR A 396 13.30 7.76 20.18
C TYR A 396 13.77 9.13 19.67
N ALA A 397 14.83 9.67 20.27
CA ALA A 397 15.38 10.98 19.90
C ALA A 397 16.39 10.91 18.72
N GLY A 398 16.35 9.85 17.91
CA GLY A 398 17.29 9.62 16.80
C GLY A 398 16.70 9.94 15.43
N SER A 399 17.46 9.60 14.39
CA SER A 399 17.04 9.61 13.00
C SER A 399 17.36 8.28 12.34
N ILE A 400 16.53 7.83 11.43
CA ILE A 400 16.85 6.73 10.53
C ILE A 400 17.77 7.29 9.45
N PRO A 401 18.99 6.76 9.27
CA PRO A 401 19.90 7.23 8.23
C PRO A 401 19.38 6.88 6.85
N ASP A 402 19.84 7.66 5.86
CA ASP A 402 19.65 7.36 4.44
C ASP A 402 20.27 5.98 4.12
N THR A 403 19.50 5.13 3.45
CA THR A 403 19.93 3.79 3.07
C THR A 403 19.73 3.57 1.58
N SER A 404 20.66 2.89 0.91
CA SER A 404 20.49 2.56 -0.52
C SER A 404 19.46 1.44 -0.78
N SER A 405 18.61 1.13 0.19
CA SER A 405 17.63 0.04 0.12
C SER A 405 16.28 0.56 -0.34
N ASN A 406 15.67 -0.20 -1.25
CA ASN A 406 14.27 0.00 -1.62
C ASN A 406 13.35 -0.23 -0.42
N TYR A 407 12.17 0.38 -0.48
CA TYR A 407 11.07 -0.03 0.39
C TYR A 407 10.54 -1.40 -0.03
N GLN A 408 10.23 -2.24 0.94
CA GLN A 408 9.51 -3.51 0.77
C GLN A 408 8.21 -3.45 1.60
N ILE A 409 7.08 -3.74 0.96
CA ILE A 409 5.75 -3.52 1.55
C ILE A 409 4.88 -4.76 1.28
N ALA A 410 4.19 -5.24 2.33
CA ALA A 410 3.29 -6.39 2.29
C ALA A 410 3.96 -7.71 1.85
N GLU A 411 5.11 -8.06 2.43
CA GLU A 411 5.80 -9.33 2.17
C GLU A 411 5.24 -10.49 3.01
N ASN A 412 5.56 -11.71 2.59
CA ASN A 412 5.29 -12.97 3.28
C ASN A 412 3.82 -13.24 3.62
N THR A 413 2.88 -12.57 2.95
CA THR A 413 1.42 -12.69 3.15
C THR A 413 0.85 -12.03 4.41
N ALA A 414 1.65 -11.18 5.07
CA ALA A 414 1.23 -10.30 6.19
C ALA A 414 -0.09 -9.57 5.92
N VAL A 415 -0.28 -9.18 4.66
CA VAL A 415 -1.47 -8.52 4.13
C VAL A 415 -2.10 -9.45 3.11
N ILE A 416 -3.29 -9.95 3.41
CA ILE A 416 -4.04 -10.83 2.51
C ILE A 416 -4.47 -10.06 1.27
N TYR A 417 -5.00 -8.85 1.48
CA TYR A 417 -5.17 -7.85 0.44
C TYR A 417 -4.98 -6.43 0.98
N MET A 418 -4.51 -5.54 0.13
CA MET A 418 -4.25 -4.14 0.41
C MET A 418 -5.23 -3.26 -0.33
N GLU A 419 -5.79 -2.29 0.38
CA GLU A 419 -6.54 -1.18 -0.20
C GLU A 419 -5.60 -0.09 -0.67
N GLU A 420 -4.70 0.34 0.23
CA GLU A 420 -3.85 1.49 0.03
C GLU A 420 -2.59 1.39 0.89
N ALA A 421 -1.49 1.95 0.38
CA ALA A 421 -0.30 2.28 1.16
C ALA A 421 0.09 3.73 0.89
N ALA A 422 0.49 4.46 1.94
CA ALA A 422 0.97 5.82 1.82
C ALA A 422 2.25 6.05 2.64
N LEU A 423 3.09 6.97 2.16
CA LEU A 423 4.35 7.36 2.75
C LEU A 423 4.41 8.88 2.87
N THR A 424 4.61 9.36 4.10
CA THR A 424 4.78 10.76 4.42
C THR A 424 6.15 10.99 5.05
N ILE A 425 6.97 11.84 4.45
CA ILE A 425 8.30 12.20 4.96
C ILE A 425 8.33 13.70 5.26
N GLY A 426 8.84 14.08 6.44
CA GLY A 426 8.92 15.48 6.84
C GLY A 426 7.58 16.22 6.93
N GLY A 427 6.45 15.48 6.95
CA GLY A 427 5.10 16.04 6.88
C GLY A 427 4.55 16.25 5.47
N VAL A 428 5.26 15.80 4.42
CA VAL A 428 4.82 15.82 3.02
C VAL A 428 4.51 14.39 2.59
N GLU A 429 3.35 14.17 1.96
CA GLU A 429 3.03 12.89 1.34
C GLU A 429 3.88 12.70 0.08
N GLU A 430 4.89 11.83 0.18
CA GLU A 430 5.81 11.51 -0.90
C GLU A 430 5.33 10.31 -1.72
N GLY A 431 4.44 9.48 -1.19
CA GLY A 431 3.99 8.30 -1.91
C GLY A 431 2.58 7.88 -1.53
N ARG A 432 1.78 7.52 -2.54
CA ARG A 432 0.48 6.84 -2.35
C ARG A 432 0.25 5.84 -3.46
N TRP A 433 -0.06 4.60 -3.08
CA TRP A 433 -0.28 3.49 -4.00
C TRP A 433 -1.50 2.67 -3.62
N SER A 434 -2.27 2.33 -4.64
CA SER A 434 -3.37 1.36 -4.59
C SER A 434 -3.23 0.44 -5.80
N TRP A 435 -4.03 -0.64 -5.86
CA TRP A 435 -4.04 -1.49 -7.04
C TRP A 435 -4.33 -0.67 -8.31
N GLN A 436 -3.56 -0.95 -9.37
CA GLN A 436 -3.77 -0.45 -10.72
C GLN A 436 -3.50 -1.57 -11.73
N TYR A 437 -4.16 -1.52 -12.89
CA TYR A 437 -3.91 -2.46 -13.97
C TYR A 437 -2.59 -2.13 -14.70
N GLY A 438 -1.47 -2.61 -14.16
CA GLY A 438 -0.14 -2.34 -14.71
C GLY A 438 0.96 -3.16 -14.06
N SER A 439 2.14 -3.20 -14.71
CA SER A 439 3.35 -3.79 -14.14
C SER A 439 3.96 -2.94 -13.02
N THR A 440 3.39 -1.75 -12.80
CA THR A 440 3.77 -0.78 -11.78
C THR A 440 2.52 -0.09 -11.27
N PHE A 441 2.53 0.34 -10.00
CA PHE A 441 1.54 1.28 -9.48
C PHE A 441 2.13 2.69 -9.53
N ALA A 442 1.49 3.57 -10.29
CA ALA A 442 1.84 4.97 -10.36
C ALA A 442 1.60 5.64 -9.00
N ASP A 443 2.54 6.48 -8.61
CA ASP A 443 2.41 7.30 -7.41
C ASP A 443 1.30 8.33 -7.57
N GLN A 444 0.36 8.32 -6.63
CA GLN A 444 -0.80 9.20 -6.59
C GLN A 444 -0.53 10.50 -5.83
N SER A 445 0.61 10.62 -5.14
CA SER A 445 1.01 11.85 -4.42
C SER A 445 1.48 12.96 -5.38
N GLY A 446 1.92 12.59 -6.58
CA GLY A 446 2.46 13.50 -7.59
C GLY A 446 4.00 13.62 -7.62
N HIS A 447 4.71 12.88 -6.76
CA HIS A 447 6.18 12.92 -6.66
C HIS A 447 6.89 11.85 -7.52
N ASN A 448 6.13 11.00 -8.21
CA ASN A 448 6.61 9.97 -9.15
C ASN A 448 7.42 8.85 -8.51
N HIS A 449 7.14 8.52 -7.25
CA HIS A 449 7.72 7.36 -6.57
C HIS A 449 7.00 6.07 -6.99
N THR A 450 7.20 5.63 -8.23
CA THR A 450 6.50 4.46 -8.79
C THR A 450 6.82 3.17 -8.02
N ALA A 451 5.78 2.40 -7.69
CA ALA A 451 5.88 1.10 -7.04
C ALA A 451 5.91 -0.05 -8.06
N THR A 452 6.67 -1.10 -7.77
CA THR A 452 6.74 -2.35 -8.55
C THR A 452 6.12 -3.50 -7.76
N PRO A 453 4.87 -3.91 -8.09
CA PRO A 453 4.15 -4.98 -7.39
C PRO A 453 4.54 -6.38 -7.84
N THR A 454 4.31 -7.34 -6.96
CA THR A 454 4.25 -8.77 -7.29
C THR A 454 2.85 -9.28 -7.00
N PHE A 455 2.24 -9.94 -7.97
CA PHE A 455 0.84 -10.36 -7.86
C PHE A 455 0.75 -11.79 -7.34
N ARG A 456 -0.24 -12.07 -6.48
CA ARG A 456 -0.62 -13.45 -6.15
C ARG A 456 -1.04 -14.19 -7.42
N THR A 457 -0.55 -15.41 -7.60
CA THR A 457 -0.86 -16.26 -8.76
C THR A 457 -1.51 -17.60 -8.40
N THR A 458 -1.58 -17.94 -7.11
CA THR A 458 -2.14 -19.20 -6.62
C THR A 458 -3.13 -18.95 -5.49
N THR A 459 -4.01 -19.92 -5.27
CA THR A 459 -4.86 -19.95 -4.07
C THR A 459 -3.98 -19.97 -2.81
N SER A 460 -4.39 -19.26 -1.75
CA SER A 460 -3.62 -19.22 -0.48
C SER A 460 -3.60 -20.56 0.25
N ASP A 461 -4.67 -21.33 0.12
CA ASP A 461 -4.83 -22.65 0.70
C ASP A 461 -4.76 -23.73 -0.40
N GLY A 462 -3.88 -24.73 -0.21
CA GLY A 462 -3.61 -25.77 -1.19
C GLY A 462 -4.76 -26.76 -1.39
N ASP A 463 -5.68 -26.86 -0.44
CA ASP A 463 -6.83 -27.75 -0.50
C ASP A 463 -8.06 -27.08 -1.14
N CYS A 464 -7.95 -25.79 -1.44
CA CYS A 464 -8.99 -24.97 -2.04
C CYS A 464 -8.76 -24.75 -3.55
N THR A 465 -9.84 -24.89 -4.33
CA THR A 465 -9.83 -24.65 -5.78
C THR A 465 -10.92 -23.68 -6.17
N PHE A 466 -10.66 -22.83 -7.17
CA PHE A 466 -11.62 -21.82 -7.63
C PHE A 466 -11.78 -21.89 -9.14
N LEU A 467 -13.03 -21.95 -9.60
CA LEU A 467 -13.38 -22.12 -11.01
C LEU A 467 -14.47 -21.15 -11.42
N LEU A 468 -14.27 -20.45 -12.55
CA LEU A 468 -15.32 -19.67 -13.19
C LEU A 468 -16.17 -20.57 -14.09
N ASN A 469 -17.42 -20.73 -13.71
CA ASN A 469 -18.44 -21.46 -14.43
C ASN A 469 -19.46 -20.51 -15.05
N ASN A 470 -20.06 -20.93 -16.17
CA ASN A 470 -21.20 -20.25 -16.78
C ASN A 470 -20.98 -18.74 -16.98
N PHE A 471 -19.86 -18.33 -17.59
CA PHE A 471 -19.66 -16.92 -17.97
C PHE A 471 -20.32 -16.65 -19.33
N TYR A 472 -21.39 -15.86 -19.34
CA TYR A 472 -22.21 -15.59 -20.53
C TYR A 472 -22.77 -14.15 -20.51
N PRO A 473 -23.17 -13.59 -21.68
CA PRO A 473 -23.82 -12.29 -21.76
C PRO A 473 -25.23 -12.31 -21.14
N ILE A 474 -25.56 -11.32 -20.28
CA ILE A 474 -26.86 -11.21 -19.58
C ILE A 474 -28.00 -10.87 -20.55
N SER A 475 -27.72 -10.06 -21.57
CA SER A 475 -28.63 -9.83 -22.69
C SER A 475 -27.83 -9.75 -23.98
N THR A 476 -28.01 -10.72 -24.87
CA THR A 476 -27.66 -10.51 -26.27
C THR A 476 -28.73 -9.60 -26.87
N SER A 477 -28.35 -8.51 -27.52
CA SER A 477 -29.24 -7.91 -28.50
C SER A 477 -29.44 -8.96 -29.59
N SER A 478 -30.56 -9.69 -29.53
CA SER A 478 -31.03 -10.45 -30.67
C SER A 478 -31.40 -9.43 -31.73
N ALA A 479 -30.56 -9.28 -32.76
CA ALA A 479 -31.12 -8.84 -34.03
C ALA A 479 -32.10 -9.94 -34.41
N ASP A 480 -33.40 -9.63 -34.47
CA ASP A 480 -34.38 -10.53 -35.08
C ASP A 480 -33.90 -10.79 -36.50
N TYR A 481 -33.23 -11.93 -36.68
CA TYR A 481 -32.88 -12.46 -37.97
C TYR A 481 -34.16 -13.07 -38.53
N GLU A 482 -34.97 -12.24 -39.18
CA GLU A 482 -35.96 -12.69 -40.15
C GLU A 482 -35.18 -13.27 -41.36
N PRO A 483 -35.28 -14.58 -41.64
CA PRO A 483 -34.57 -15.18 -42.77
C PRO A 483 -35.11 -14.61 -44.08
N ASP A 484 -34.22 -13.96 -44.86
CA ASP A 484 -34.40 -13.55 -46.27
C ASP A 484 -35.86 -13.54 -46.75
N VAL A 485 -36.62 -12.54 -46.30
CA VAL A 485 -37.87 -12.18 -46.97
C VAL A 485 -37.46 -11.38 -48.20
N ASP A 486 -37.79 -11.91 -49.38
CA ASP A 486 -37.69 -11.28 -50.69
C ASP A 486 -37.74 -9.75 -50.60
N TRP A 487 -36.70 -9.08 -51.12
CA TRP A 487 -36.63 -7.63 -51.21
C TRP A 487 -37.96 -7.05 -51.69
N PRO A 488 -38.63 -6.16 -50.91
CA PRO A 488 -39.87 -5.56 -51.36
C PRO A 488 -39.58 -4.66 -52.56
N SER A 489 -40.44 -4.75 -53.55
CA SER A 489 -40.50 -3.86 -54.71
C SER A 489 -40.54 -2.39 -54.26
N MET A 490 -39.97 -1.49 -55.08
CA MET A 490 -40.01 -0.04 -54.84
C MET A 490 -41.44 0.41 -54.48
N ILE A 491 -41.54 1.18 -53.40
CA ILE A 491 -42.76 1.75 -52.81
C ILE A 491 -43.76 2.19 -53.90
N SER A 492 -44.88 1.48 -53.99
CA SER A 492 -45.96 1.72 -54.96
C SER A 492 -47.22 2.35 -54.36
N SER A 493 -47.21 2.62 -53.05
CA SER A 493 -48.28 3.35 -52.34
C SER A 493 -47.69 4.24 -51.24
N THR A 494 -48.38 5.34 -50.93
CA THR A 494 -48.03 6.19 -49.79
C THR A 494 -47.99 5.35 -48.50
N PRO A 495 -46.91 5.45 -47.69
CA PRO A 495 -46.82 4.73 -46.43
C PRO A 495 -48.01 5.06 -45.54
N ASP A 496 -48.55 4.04 -44.86
CA ASP A 496 -49.54 4.26 -43.81
C ASP A 496 -48.91 5.07 -42.68
N GLN A 497 -49.68 6.03 -42.19
CA GLN A 497 -49.28 6.93 -41.12
C GLN A 497 -48.87 6.12 -39.87
N PRO A 498 -47.76 6.47 -39.19
CA PRO A 498 -47.38 5.80 -37.95
C PRO A 498 -48.51 5.86 -36.92
N ALA A 499 -48.79 4.75 -36.24
CA ALA A 499 -49.88 4.63 -35.27
C ALA A 499 -49.80 5.66 -34.12
N THR A 500 -48.60 6.18 -33.84
CA THR A 500 -48.32 7.15 -32.77
C THR A 500 -48.42 8.61 -33.20
N PHE A 501 -48.71 8.88 -34.47
CA PHE A 501 -48.73 10.24 -35.01
C PHE A 501 -49.87 11.12 -34.44
N TYR A 502 -50.87 10.49 -33.79
CA TYR A 502 -51.94 11.15 -33.03
C TYR A 502 -52.07 10.66 -31.57
N THR A 503 -51.12 9.88 -31.04
CA THR A 503 -51.24 9.37 -29.67
C THR A 503 -50.74 10.41 -28.67
N GLU A 504 -51.65 10.88 -27.83
CA GLU A 504 -51.35 11.72 -26.66
C GLU A 504 -50.60 10.85 -25.63
N ASN A 505 -49.35 11.23 -25.29
CA ASN A 505 -48.59 10.52 -24.26
C ASN A 505 -49.17 10.88 -22.89
N SER A 506 -49.73 9.90 -22.18
CA SER A 506 -50.51 10.06 -20.95
C SER A 506 -49.66 10.10 -19.67
N THR A 507 -48.37 10.43 -19.75
CA THR A 507 -47.48 10.41 -18.58
C THR A 507 -47.43 11.79 -17.90
N PRO A 508 -47.81 11.90 -16.60
CA PRO A 508 -47.99 13.18 -15.92
C PRO A 508 -46.73 13.62 -15.14
N GLY A 509 -46.42 14.92 -15.16
CA GLY A 509 -45.34 15.48 -14.33
C GLY A 509 -45.65 16.77 -13.57
N ILE A 510 -46.90 17.25 -13.56
CA ILE A 510 -47.29 18.47 -12.81
C ILE A 510 -48.51 18.25 -11.91
N PHE A 511 -48.50 18.87 -10.73
CA PHE A 511 -49.40 18.54 -9.60
C PHE A 511 -50.91 18.72 -9.88
N PHE A 512 -51.30 19.53 -10.86
CA PHE A 512 -52.71 19.73 -11.24
C PHE A 512 -53.10 19.00 -12.54
N ALA A 513 -52.17 18.32 -13.22
CA ALA A 513 -52.48 17.53 -14.41
C ALA A 513 -53.58 16.48 -14.17
N PRO A 514 -53.61 15.72 -13.06
CA PRO A 514 -54.67 14.74 -12.81
C PRO A 514 -56.09 15.35 -12.83
N LEU A 515 -56.23 16.61 -12.40
CA LEU A 515 -57.49 17.32 -12.42
C LEU A 515 -57.92 17.63 -13.87
N ILE A 516 -57.01 18.09 -14.71
CA ILE A 516 -57.26 18.39 -16.12
C ILE A 516 -57.59 17.12 -16.90
N HIS A 517 -56.86 16.03 -16.65
CA HIS A 517 -57.12 14.73 -17.28
C HIS A 517 -58.48 14.13 -16.89
N THR A 518 -59.05 14.55 -15.77
CA THR A 518 -60.38 14.10 -15.33
C THR A 518 -61.49 14.98 -15.92
N PHE A 519 -61.31 16.30 -15.99
CA PHE A 519 -62.36 17.23 -16.39
C PHE A 519 -62.47 17.45 -17.90
N TRP A 520 -61.36 17.44 -18.64
CA TRP A 520 -61.35 17.87 -20.04
C TRP A 520 -61.89 16.80 -21.00
N PRO A 521 -61.51 15.50 -20.89
CA PRO A 521 -62.11 14.44 -21.70
C PRO A 521 -63.62 14.30 -21.48
N ALA A 522 -64.09 14.56 -20.25
CA ALA A 522 -65.51 14.54 -19.91
C ALA A 522 -66.33 15.62 -20.64
N SER A 523 -65.66 16.66 -21.18
CA SER A 523 -66.27 17.71 -22.00
C SER A 523 -66.29 17.40 -23.51
N GLY A 524 -65.73 16.26 -23.93
CA GLY A 524 -65.60 15.89 -25.35
C GLY A 524 -64.56 16.72 -26.10
N VAL A 525 -63.77 17.53 -25.40
CA VAL A 525 -62.68 18.32 -25.97
C VAL A 525 -61.35 17.59 -25.72
N PRO A 526 -60.46 17.48 -26.72
CA PRO A 526 -59.12 16.92 -26.52
C PRO A 526 -58.34 17.69 -25.45
N GLU A 527 -57.67 16.98 -24.55
CA GLU A 527 -56.87 17.58 -23.46
C GLU A 527 -55.72 18.44 -23.99
N SER A 528 -55.19 18.08 -25.16
CA SER A 528 -54.21 18.86 -25.90
C SER A 528 -54.65 20.31 -26.09
N PHE A 529 -55.94 20.58 -26.28
CA PHE A 529 -56.47 21.94 -26.40
C PHE A 529 -56.20 22.78 -25.15
N PHE A 530 -56.34 22.22 -23.95
CA PHE A 530 -55.99 22.92 -22.71
C PHE A 530 -54.47 23.13 -22.60
N TRP A 531 -53.69 22.06 -22.74
CA TRP A 531 -52.25 22.09 -22.51
C TRP A 531 -51.52 23.03 -23.48
N TYR A 532 -51.96 23.08 -24.75
CA TYR A 532 -51.42 24.02 -25.71
C TYR A 532 -51.74 25.47 -25.33
N ASN A 533 -53.01 25.81 -25.11
CA ASN A 533 -53.40 27.19 -24.79
C ASN A 533 -52.74 27.67 -23.48
N PHE A 534 -52.67 26.82 -22.47
CA PHE A 534 -52.05 27.13 -21.19
C PHE A 534 -50.54 27.40 -21.33
N THR A 535 -49.81 26.48 -21.96
CA THR A 535 -48.36 26.58 -22.12
C THR A 535 -47.96 27.80 -22.97
N PHE A 536 -48.67 28.04 -24.08
CA PHE A 536 -48.37 29.18 -24.95
C PHE A 536 -48.77 30.52 -24.35
N THR A 537 -49.83 30.58 -23.53
CA THR A 537 -50.18 31.80 -22.79
C THR A 537 -49.06 32.20 -21.82
N ILE A 538 -48.47 31.22 -21.12
CA ILE A 538 -47.31 31.45 -20.24
C ILE A 538 -46.10 31.95 -21.04
N ILE A 539 -45.81 31.36 -22.21
CA ILE A 539 -44.72 31.81 -23.09
C ILE A 539 -44.92 33.26 -23.55
N ILE A 540 -46.14 33.63 -23.94
CA ILE A 540 -46.47 35.00 -24.37
C ILE A 540 -46.28 35.99 -23.21
N ILE A 541 -46.81 35.68 -22.03
CA ILE A 541 -46.66 36.53 -20.84
C ILE A 541 -45.18 36.69 -20.47
N ALA A 542 -44.42 35.58 -20.43
CA ALA A 542 -42.99 35.61 -20.15
C ALA A 542 -42.23 36.43 -21.20
N GLY A 543 -42.54 36.28 -22.49
CA GLY A 543 -41.94 37.06 -23.56
C GLY A 543 -42.22 38.57 -23.46
N ILE A 544 -43.43 38.96 -23.04
CA ILE A 544 -43.80 40.36 -22.78
C ILE A 544 -43.05 40.90 -21.56
N LEU A 545 -42.95 40.13 -20.48
CA LEU A 545 -42.20 40.52 -19.27
C LEU A 545 -40.70 40.64 -19.55
N SER A 546 -40.12 39.71 -20.31
CA SER A 546 -38.72 39.77 -20.75
C SER A 546 -38.47 40.98 -21.64
N TYR A 547 -39.42 41.36 -22.52
CA TYR A 547 -39.31 42.57 -23.34
C TYR A 547 -39.29 43.85 -22.49
N ARG A 548 -40.14 43.92 -21.46
CA ARG A 548 -40.20 45.07 -20.55
C ARG A 548 -38.90 45.24 -19.75
N MET A 549 -38.18 44.15 -19.50
CA MET A 549 -36.89 44.17 -18.82
C MET A 549 -35.72 44.45 -19.76
N HIS A 550 -35.73 43.88 -20.98
CA HIS A 550 -34.71 44.10 -22.00
C HIS A 550 -35.30 44.01 -23.42
N PRO A 551 -35.00 44.97 -24.32
CA PRO A 551 -35.56 44.99 -25.68
C PRO A 551 -34.95 43.94 -26.65
N SER A 552 -34.17 42.98 -26.14
CA SER A 552 -33.45 41.99 -26.96
C SER A 552 -34.38 40.90 -27.51
N LEU A 553 -34.35 40.70 -28.83
CA LEU A 553 -35.07 39.61 -29.51
C LEU A 553 -34.48 38.23 -29.16
N LEU A 554 -33.15 38.15 -29.01
CA LEU A 554 -32.44 36.91 -28.66
C LEU A 554 -32.85 36.40 -27.28
N LEU A 555 -33.00 37.31 -26.31
CA LEU A 555 -33.45 36.95 -24.97
C LEU A 555 -34.87 36.36 -24.97
N LYS A 556 -35.76 36.86 -25.83
CA LYS A 556 -37.12 36.31 -25.98
C LYS A 556 -37.10 34.90 -26.54
N ILE A 557 -36.22 34.65 -27.53
CA ILE A 557 -36.06 33.33 -28.13
C ILE A 557 -35.55 32.33 -27.09
N ILE A 558 -34.54 32.71 -26.30
CA ILE A 558 -33.96 31.85 -25.25
C ILE A 558 -35.01 31.54 -24.17
N VAL A 559 -35.75 32.54 -23.69
CA VAL A 559 -36.81 32.35 -22.68
C VAL A 559 -37.94 31.47 -23.22
N GLY A 560 -38.36 31.68 -24.48
CA GLY A 560 -39.37 30.84 -25.12
C GLY A 560 -38.93 29.39 -25.28
N MET A 561 -37.67 29.15 -25.70
CA MET A 561 -37.11 27.79 -25.80
C MET A 561 -36.97 27.11 -24.43
N ALA A 562 -36.50 27.82 -23.41
CA ALA A 562 -36.36 27.28 -22.06
C ALA A 562 -37.71 26.86 -21.46
N ILE A 563 -38.77 27.63 -21.69
CA ILE A 563 -40.12 27.29 -21.24
C ILE A 563 -40.67 26.10 -22.03
N MET A 564 -40.47 26.02 -23.35
CA MET A 564 -40.88 24.84 -24.12
C MET A 564 -40.16 23.57 -23.67
N ILE A 565 -38.86 23.63 -23.38
CA ILE A 565 -38.09 22.50 -22.85
C ILE A 565 -38.63 22.11 -21.46
N PHE A 566 -38.88 23.08 -20.58
CA PHE A 566 -39.45 22.85 -19.26
C PHE A 566 -40.80 22.09 -19.31
N TRP A 567 -41.67 22.44 -20.25
CA TRP A 567 -42.96 21.77 -20.43
C TRP A 567 -42.88 20.45 -21.20
N ALA A 568 -41.81 20.21 -21.97
CA ALA A 568 -41.56 18.93 -22.64
C ALA A 568 -41.00 17.85 -21.68
N LEU A 569 -40.24 18.24 -20.64
CA LEU A 569 -39.68 17.33 -19.62
C LEU A 569 -40.71 16.41 -18.93
N PRO A 570 -41.93 16.87 -18.58
CA PRO A 570 -42.97 16.02 -17.99
C PRO A 570 -43.82 15.22 -18.99
N GLY A 571 -43.40 15.08 -20.26
CA GLY A 571 -44.08 14.24 -21.25
C GLY A 571 -45.17 14.91 -22.09
N ILE A 572 -45.38 16.23 -21.95
CA ILE A 572 -46.34 16.97 -22.78
C ILE A 572 -45.83 17.03 -24.22
N ASN A 573 -46.53 16.38 -25.15
CA ASN A 573 -46.16 16.38 -26.56
C ASN A 573 -46.44 17.74 -27.22
N VAL A 574 -45.48 18.65 -27.13
CA VAL A 574 -45.55 19.97 -27.78
C VAL A 574 -45.21 19.91 -29.29
N TYR A 575 -44.89 18.73 -29.84
CA TYR A 575 -44.28 18.55 -31.16
C TYR A 575 -45.24 18.01 -32.26
N GLY A 576 -46.54 17.89 -31.96
CA GLY A 576 -47.56 17.43 -32.93
C GLY A 576 -47.82 18.39 -34.10
N MET A 577 -48.63 17.94 -35.07
CA MET A 577 -48.91 18.57 -36.38
C MET A 577 -49.38 20.05 -36.31
N PHE A 578 -49.80 20.54 -35.15
CA PHE A 578 -50.21 21.94 -34.93
C PHE A 578 -49.03 22.92 -34.80
N VAL A 579 -47.79 22.46 -34.63
CA VAL A 579 -46.59 23.32 -34.67
C VAL A 579 -46.47 24.05 -36.00
N ALA A 580 -46.84 23.43 -37.12
CA ALA A 580 -46.80 24.06 -38.44
C ALA A 580 -47.86 25.17 -38.58
N LEU A 581 -49.10 24.89 -38.15
CA LEU A 581 -50.21 25.85 -38.16
C LEU A 581 -49.89 27.07 -37.28
N TYR A 582 -49.26 26.82 -36.13
CA TYR A 582 -48.94 27.86 -35.16
C TYR A 582 -47.65 28.61 -35.47
N LYS A 583 -46.61 28.00 -36.06
CA LYS A 583 -45.48 28.74 -36.65
C LYS A 583 -45.99 29.69 -37.75
N GLY A 584 -47.00 29.28 -38.51
CA GLY A 584 -47.75 30.15 -39.40
C GLY A 584 -48.36 31.36 -38.69
N LEU A 585 -49.11 31.14 -37.60
CA LEU A 585 -49.73 32.21 -36.80
C LEU A 585 -48.71 33.10 -36.06
N TYR A 586 -47.59 32.54 -35.60
CA TYR A 586 -46.49 33.27 -34.96
C TYR A 586 -45.76 34.17 -35.96
N CYS A 587 -45.47 33.66 -37.17
CA CYS A 587 -44.97 34.48 -38.28
C CYS A 587 -45.98 35.57 -38.67
N PHE A 588 -47.28 35.26 -38.67
CA PHE A 588 -48.35 36.22 -38.94
C PHE A 588 -48.48 37.31 -37.86
N GLY A 589 -48.31 36.93 -36.58
CA GLY A 589 -48.29 37.86 -35.45
C GLY A 589 -47.07 38.77 -35.47
N ILE A 590 -45.89 38.25 -35.84
CA ILE A 590 -44.69 39.05 -36.08
C ILE A 590 -44.89 40.02 -37.25
N LEU A 591 -45.53 39.59 -38.35
CA LEU A 591 -45.87 40.44 -39.49
C LEU A 591 -46.89 41.54 -39.15
N LEU A 592 -47.85 41.28 -38.26
CA LEU A 592 -48.80 42.28 -37.79
C LEU A 592 -48.14 43.28 -36.82
N LEU A 593 -47.25 42.79 -35.94
CA LEU A 593 -46.52 43.62 -34.99
C LEU A 593 -45.44 44.47 -35.66
N SER A 594 -44.80 43.99 -36.72
CA SER A 594 -43.83 44.79 -37.50
C SER A 594 -44.51 45.99 -38.17
N LYS A 595 -45.76 45.84 -38.61
CA LYS A 595 -46.58 46.91 -39.19
C LYS A 595 -47.06 47.96 -38.17
N HIS A 596 -47.21 47.60 -36.89
CA HIS A 596 -47.71 48.51 -35.85
C HIS A 596 -46.61 49.20 -35.03
N TYR A 597 -45.43 48.59 -34.91
CA TYR A 597 -44.30 49.14 -34.16
C TYR A 597 -43.15 49.67 -35.03
N GLY A 598 -43.31 49.70 -36.35
CA GLY A 598 -42.35 50.28 -37.29
C GLY A 598 -41.02 49.53 -37.31
N TRP A 599 -40.97 48.45 -38.10
CA TRP A 599 -39.72 47.81 -38.52
C TRP A 599 -39.41 48.22 -39.95
#